data_AF-A0A1D2S825-F1
#
_entry.id   AF-A0A1D2S825-F1
#
_cell.length_a   1.000
_cell.length_b   1.000
_cell.length_c   1.000
_cell.angle_alpha   90.00
_cell.angle_beta   90.00
_cell.angle_gamma   90.00
#
_symmetry.space_group_name_H-M   'P 1'
#
loop_
_entity.id
_entity.type
_entity.pdbx_description
1 polymer ?
#
loop_
_entity_poly.entity_id
_entity_poly.type
_entity_poly.pdbx_seq_one_letter_code
_entity_poly.pdbx_strand_id
1 'polypeptide(L)'
;MSHTARTKTQWSICLGALLLWAAFAWIPGLADPLPSDARRLEAHLALELCSILLCAMTVAIVWYDRNPAARGRDNWLIFGLTLVALLDLLHALDYHSLLGPAGSLASAESVWYRQLARVAEVLVLFAFGLKLRGSGQKRYWLAAAAAIALAIGNIGSTHPVWLIQWLRNDAAPTSPGMLMQYLLVLLDAACAALLYYRWRRDGGSHWLQLASMAFVLGVSNMAYIGHMGRLDGVGVAVHLIKIAAYFLAFRLTLFIVVQRRQRILEVSQRTIDQQKRKLAALLNDIPLELVQLDANLNVRYANPRHTRRIGAALESLQDTPWLDQWPQAQRQSLERDLRAALQAKTTELDVQLDAEGAPAQHFHLVASPQLGSASDEGLVVMITDTTVQESARMLVEASLKEVSELRAALDAHAIVAATDARGVIIKVNDKFCQISKYERSELLGRTHRVINSGLHPKGFFAAMWKVISSGEIWNGEICNRAKDGSLYWVQTTIVPFIGDEGIPVQYISIRADITQRKEAEEAAQQMALYDALTSLPNRRLLYEHIQTAMGKSADWTISRKSTTRWGTTRAMSCCARSRGA
;
A
#
# COMPACT_ATOMS: atom_id res chain seq x y z
N MET A 1 30.87 22.83 10.87
CA MET A 1 32.00 23.59 10.25
C MET A 1 31.62 23.97 8.83
N SER A 2 31.71 25.26 8.49
CA SER A 2 31.52 25.78 7.14
C SER A 2 32.58 25.26 6.16
N HIS A 3 32.30 25.36 4.86
CA HIS A 3 33.26 25.00 3.80
C HIS A 3 34.55 25.83 3.89
N THR A 4 34.44 27.09 4.32
CA THR A 4 35.55 28.03 4.53
C THR A 4 36.44 27.69 5.73
N ALA A 5 35.88 27.09 6.80
CA ALA A 5 36.69 26.64 7.93
C ALA A 5 37.56 25.44 7.54
N ARG A 6 37.01 24.49 6.76
CA ARG A 6 37.76 23.30 6.31
C ARG A 6 38.89 23.64 5.35
N THR A 7 38.70 24.57 4.42
CA THR A 7 39.78 24.99 3.50
C THR A 7 40.92 25.67 4.26
N LYS A 8 40.61 26.58 5.21
CA LYS A 8 41.63 27.22 6.06
C LYS A 8 42.51 26.20 6.78
N THR A 9 41.93 25.19 7.44
CA THR A 9 42.70 24.13 8.12
C THR A 9 43.63 23.36 7.19
N GLN A 10 43.23 23.08 5.94
CA GLN A 10 44.09 22.36 4.98
C GLN A 10 45.29 23.21 4.54
N TRP A 11 45.07 24.50 4.23
CA TRP A 11 46.15 25.43 3.89
C TRP A 11 47.13 25.62 5.05
N SER A 12 46.64 25.71 6.29
CA SER A 12 47.50 25.80 7.48
C SER A 12 48.41 24.58 7.65
N ILE A 13 47.96 23.37 7.28
CA ILE A 13 48.79 22.15 7.38
C ILE A 13 49.87 22.13 6.29
N CYS A 14 49.52 22.51 5.05
CA CYS A 14 50.49 22.60 3.95
C CYS A 14 51.55 23.68 4.22
N LEU A 15 51.13 24.84 4.74
CA LEU A 15 52.04 25.92 5.16
C LEU A 15 52.90 25.48 6.35
N GLY A 16 52.32 24.78 7.34
CA GLY A 16 53.04 24.24 8.48
C GLY A 16 54.14 23.25 8.07
N ALA A 17 53.89 22.38 7.09
CA ALA A 17 54.90 21.47 6.55
C ALA A 17 56.07 22.22 5.87
N LEU A 18 55.78 23.24 5.07
CA LEU A 18 56.80 24.10 4.44
C LEU A 18 57.61 24.87 5.48
N LEU A 19 56.95 25.44 6.49
CA LEU A 19 57.62 26.19 7.56
C LEU A 19 58.47 25.27 8.45
N LEU A 20 58.02 24.05 8.73
CA LEU A 20 58.78 23.06 9.50
C LEU A 20 60.03 22.62 8.73
N TRP A 21 59.91 22.34 7.42
CA TRP A 21 61.07 22.09 6.57
C TRP A 21 62.05 23.28 6.55
N ALA A 22 61.54 24.50 6.30
CA ALA A 22 62.37 25.70 6.25
C ALA A 22 63.07 25.98 7.60
N ALA A 23 62.39 25.78 8.73
CA ALA A 23 62.96 25.93 10.05
C ALA A 23 64.15 24.98 10.28
N PHE A 24 63.97 23.69 9.98
CA PHE A 24 65.04 22.70 10.15
C PHE A 24 66.18 22.84 9.13
N ALA A 25 65.91 23.34 7.92
CA ALA A 25 66.94 23.54 6.90
C ALA A 25 67.73 24.87 7.02
N TRP A 26 67.22 25.88 7.76
CA TRP A 26 67.82 27.22 7.80
C TRP A 26 68.12 27.78 9.20
N ILE A 27 67.63 27.17 10.29
CA ILE A 27 67.92 27.65 11.65
C ILE A 27 69.13 26.90 12.23
N PRO A 28 70.24 27.59 12.58
CA PRO A 28 71.40 26.96 13.22
C PRO A 28 71.04 26.27 14.53
N GLY A 29 71.64 25.11 14.81
CA GLY A 29 71.38 24.33 16.02
C GLY A 29 70.17 23.39 15.94
N LEU A 30 69.20 23.64 15.05
CA LEU A 30 68.08 22.71 14.82
C LEU A 30 68.46 21.56 13.88
N ALA A 31 69.44 21.76 13.00
CA ALA A 31 70.02 20.72 12.15
C ALA A 31 71.18 19.96 12.82
N ASP A 32 71.45 20.17 14.10
CA ASP A 32 72.54 19.49 14.78
C ASP A 32 72.21 17.99 14.98
N PRO A 33 73.20 17.09 14.87
CA PRO A 33 72.99 15.67 15.12
C PRO A 33 72.65 15.42 16.59
N LEU A 34 71.67 14.55 16.85
CA LEU A 34 71.32 14.14 18.22
C LEU A 34 72.54 13.54 18.94
N PRO A 35 72.71 13.80 20.25
CA PRO A 35 73.98 13.60 20.96
C PRO A 35 74.40 12.14 21.23
N SER A 36 73.63 11.13 20.78
CA SER A 36 74.07 9.73 20.81
C SER A 36 73.38 8.88 19.74
N ASP A 37 74.08 7.85 19.26
CA ASP A 37 73.56 6.89 18.26
C ASP A 37 72.33 6.12 18.73
N ALA A 38 72.30 5.71 20.00
CA ALA A 38 71.14 5.06 20.60
C ALA A 38 69.89 5.96 20.53
N ARG A 39 70.00 7.26 20.87
CA ARG A 39 68.88 8.20 20.78
C ARG A 39 68.46 8.51 19.34
N ARG A 40 69.41 8.48 18.39
CA ARG A 40 69.09 8.57 16.95
C ARG A 40 68.25 7.38 16.47
N LEU A 41 68.67 6.17 16.85
CA LEU A 41 67.99 4.92 16.52
C LEU A 41 66.59 4.86 17.12
N GLU A 42 66.46 5.14 18.42
CA GLU A 42 65.18 5.17 19.15
C GLU A 42 64.19 6.17 18.55
N ALA A 43 64.65 7.41 18.29
CA ALA A 43 63.80 8.46 17.73
C ALA A 43 63.33 8.14 16.29
N HIS A 44 64.23 7.65 15.44
CA HIS A 44 63.88 7.22 14.09
C HIS A 44 62.85 6.09 14.10
N LEU A 45 63.14 5.01 14.83
CA LEU A 45 62.27 3.83 14.89
C LEU A 45 60.88 4.19 15.45
N ALA A 46 60.81 5.02 16.49
CA ALA A 46 59.55 5.47 17.07
C ALA A 46 58.71 6.30 16.07
N LEU A 47 59.33 7.23 15.34
CA LEU A 47 58.65 8.04 14.32
C LEU A 47 58.20 7.19 13.13
N GLU A 48 59.02 6.23 12.71
CA GLU A 48 58.70 5.35 11.58
C GLU A 48 57.57 4.38 11.93
N LEU A 49 57.58 3.79 13.13
CA LEU A 49 56.48 2.99 13.67
C LEU A 49 55.18 3.80 13.79
N CYS A 50 55.22 5.06 14.24
CA CYS A 50 54.05 5.94 14.23
C CYS A 50 53.44 6.09 12.82
N SER A 51 54.30 6.20 11.80
CA SER A 51 53.87 6.34 10.40
C SER A 51 53.25 5.05 9.84
N ILE A 52 53.83 3.89 10.18
CA ILE A 52 53.33 2.54 9.85
C ILE A 52 51.97 2.29 10.52
N LEU A 53 51.82 2.64 11.80
CA LEU A 53 50.58 2.50 12.56
C LEU A 53 49.44 3.32 11.94
N LEU A 54 49.68 4.56 11.51
CA LEU A 54 48.67 5.37 10.82
C LEU A 54 48.21 4.73 9.50
N CYS A 55 49.12 4.13 8.73
CA CYS A 55 48.78 3.36 7.53
C CYS A 55 47.92 2.14 7.88
N ALA A 56 48.35 1.32 8.84
CA ALA A 56 47.63 0.12 9.29
C ALA A 56 46.23 0.44 9.83
N MET A 57 46.08 1.49 10.66
CA MET A 57 44.79 1.96 11.15
C MET A 57 43.87 2.43 10.01
N THR A 58 44.43 3.11 9.00
CA THR A 58 43.67 3.54 7.81
C THR A 58 43.17 2.33 7.03
N VAL A 59 44.02 1.32 6.79
CA VAL A 59 43.63 0.05 6.15
C VAL A 59 42.54 -0.66 6.96
N ALA A 60 42.65 -0.72 8.29
CA ALA A 60 41.65 -1.35 9.16
C ALA A 60 40.27 -0.66 9.05
N ILE A 61 40.22 0.67 9.04
CA ILE A 61 38.95 1.41 8.85
C ILE A 61 38.34 1.10 7.48
N VAL A 62 39.15 1.11 6.41
CA VAL A 62 38.69 0.78 5.05
C VAL A 62 38.23 -0.67 4.96
N TRP A 63 38.90 -1.61 5.63
CA TRP A 63 38.54 -3.02 5.67
C TRP A 63 37.13 -3.24 6.25
N TYR A 64 36.82 -2.56 7.36
CA TYR A 64 35.51 -2.64 8.04
C TYR A 64 34.40 -1.75 7.44
N ASP A 65 34.67 -0.94 6.41
CA ASP A 65 33.58 -0.36 5.59
C ASP A 65 33.01 -1.44 4.65
N ARG A 66 31.73 -1.77 4.84
CA ARG A 66 31.00 -2.77 4.05
C ARG A 66 30.37 -2.19 2.78
N ASN A 67 30.57 -0.91 2.45
CA ASN A 67 29.93 -0.29 1.28
C ASN A 67 30.35 -0.91 -0.07
N PRO A 68 29.43 -1.56 -0.83
CA PRO A 68 29.75 -2.12 -2.13
C PRO A 68 30.12 -1.06 -3.18
N ALA A 69 29.56 0.15 -3.10
CA ALA A 69 29.83 1.24 -4.05
C ALA A 69 31.20 1.91 -3.85
N ALA A 70 31.86 1.67 -2.70
CA ALA A 70 33.22 2.15 -2.43
C ALA A 70 34.29 1.08 -2.71
N ARG A 71 33.93 -0.22 -2.63
CA ARG A 71 34.83 -1.38 -2.75
C ARG A 71 35.95 -1.24 -3.80
N GLY A 72 35.63 -0.76 -5.01
CA GLY A 72 36.63 -0.63 -6.07
C GLY A 72 37.72 0.42 -5.83
N ARG A 73 37.46 1.46 -5.02
CA ARG A 73 38.47 2.44 -4.58
C ARG A 73 39.15 1.98 -3.29
N ASP A 74 38.37 1.45 -2.36
CA ASP A 74 38.85 0.86 -1.10
C ASP A 74 39.98 -0.16 -1.33
N ASN A 75 39.84 -1.00 -2.36
CA ASN A 75 40.83 -2.00 -2.75
C ASN A 75 42.22 -1.39 -3.02
N TRP A 76 42.29 -0.20 -3.64
CA TRP A 76 43.56 0.50 -3.87
C TRP A 76 44.18 1.09 -2.60
N LEU A 77 43.38 1.56 -1.63
CA LEU A 77 43.91 2.00 -0.32
C LEU A 77 44.44 0.81 0.49
N ILE A 78 43.70 -0.30 0.50
CA ILE A 78 44.10 -1.52 1.20
C ILE A 78 45.42 -2.02 0.62
N PHE A 79 45.51 -2.18 -0.69
CA PHE A 79 46.75 -2.59 -1.35
C PHE A 79 47.90 -1.62 -1.09
N GLY A 80 47.66 -0.34 -1.34
CA GLY A 80 48.67 0.70 -1.27
C GLY A 80 49.25 0.90 0.11
N LEU A 81 48.40 1.20 1.08
CA LEU A 81 48.84 1.51 2.44
C LEU A 81 49.35 0.27 3.18
N THR A 82 48.91 -0.94 2.82
CA THR A 82 49.55 -2.18 3.31
C THR A 82 50.94 -2.36 2.70
N LEU A 83 51.11 -2.17 1.40
CA LEU A 83 52.43 -2.28 0.76
C LEU A 83 53.42 -1.24 1.32
N VAL A 84 52.99 0.02 1.45
CA VAL A 84 53.77 1.10 2.07
C VAL A 84 54.12 0.77 3.53
N ALA A 85 53.16 0.32 4.34
CA ALA A 85 53.41 -0.04 5.74
C ALA A 85 54.40 -1.20 5.90
N LEU A 86 54.35 -2.20 5.01
CA LEU A 86 55.28 -3.33 5.04
C LEU A 86 56.69 -2.96 4.54
N LEU A 87 56.80 -2.07 3.55
CA LEU A 87 58.09 -1.59 3.06
C LEU A 87 58.76 -0.59 4.03
N ASP A 88 57.98 0.33 4.63
CA ASP A 88 58.47 1.18 5.73
C ASP A 88 58.87 0.33 6.96
N LEU A 89 58.21 -0.82 7.21
CA LEU A 89 58.61 -1.77 8.27
C LEU A 89 59.93 -2.50 7.95
N LEU A 90 60.13 -2.95 6.70
CA LEU A 90 61.41 -3.55 6.28
C LEU A 90 62.55 -2.53 6.37
N HIS A 91 62.32 -1.28 5.95
CA HIS A 91 63.25 -0.16 6.13
C HIS A 91 63.63 0.04 7.61
N ALA A 92 62.64 0.07 8.50
CA ALA A 92 62.83 0.28 9.94
C ALA A 92 63.57 -0.88 10.63
N LEU A 93 63.33 -2.13 10.23
CA LEU A 93 64.02 -3.31 10.77
C LEU A 93 65.50 -3.36 10.36
N ASP A 94 65.80 -2.98 9.11
CA ASP A 94 67.16 -2.93 8.59
C ASP A 94 67.92 -1.66 9.02
N TYR A 95 67.25 -0.63 9.55
CA TYR A 95 67.91 0.62 9.93
C TYR A 95 69.08 0.46 10.93
N HIS A 96 69.11 -0.60 11.75
CA HIS A 96 70.25 -0.90 12.64
C HIS A 96 71.57 -1.08 11.88
N SER A 97 71.52 -1.55 10.62
CA SER A 97 72.68 -1.75 9.76
C SER A 97 73.25 -0.45 9.15
N LEU A 98 72.45 0.62 9.19
CA LEU A 98 72.76 1.96 8.68
C LEU A 98 73.64 2.79 9.63
N LEU A 99 73.79 2.35 10.88
CA LEU A 99 74.76 2.88 11.85
C LEU A 99 76.20 2.35 11.61
N GLY A 100 76.38 1.40 10.68
CA GLY A 100 77.68 0.94 10.22
C GLY A 100 78.43 1.98 9.36
N PRO A 101 79.69 1.71 8.98
CA PRO A 101 80.46 2.62 8.13
C PRO A 101 79.77 2.86 6.78
N ALA A 102 79.72 4.12 6.37
CA ALA A 102 79.04 4.56 5.14
C ALA A 102 79.61 3.83 3.90
N GLY A 103 78.85 2.90 3.34
CA GLY A 103 79.32 1.98 2.30
C GLY A 103 79.01 0.51 2.56
N SER A 104 78.48 0.15 3.74
CA SER A 104 77.99 -1.21 4.02
C SER A 104 76.85 -1.61 3.08
N LEU A 105 76.76 -2.91 2.75
CA LEU A 105 75.72 -3.45 1.86
C LEU A 105 74.30 -3.14 2.38
N ALA A 106 74.11 -3.37 3.68
CA ALA A 106 72.83 -3.23 4.34
C ALA A 106 72.37 -1.75 4.47
N SER A 107 73.29 -0.77 4.45
CA SER A 107 72.90 0.65 4.29
C SER A 107 72.19 0.94 2.96
N ALA A 108 72.39 0.11 1.93
CA ALA A 108 71.74 0.24 0.63
C ALA A 108 70.39 -0.52 0.57
N GLU A 109 70.27 -1.67 1.25
CA GLU A 109 69.02 -2.43 1.40
C GLU A 109 67.91 -1.58 2.05
N SER A 110 68.23 -0.94 3.17
CA SER A 110 67.30 -0.05 3.88
C SER A 110 66.82 1.14 3.01
N VAL A 111 67.71 1.74 2.21
CA VAL A 111 67.35 2.81 1.26
C VAL A 111 66.44 2.29 0.14
N TRP A 112 66.71 1.08 -0.36
CA TRP A 112 65.90 0.41 -1.39
C TRP A 112 64.44 0.22 -0.94
N TYR A 113 64.21 -0.32 0.27
CA TYR A 113 62.85 -0.52 0.79
C TYR A 113 62.08 0.81 0.90
N ARG A 114 62.72 1.85 1.43
CA ARG A 114 62.12 3.19 1.55
C ARG A 114 61.74 3.81 0.20
N GLN A 115 62.62 3.72 -0.80
CA GLN A 115 62.36 4.29 -2.12
C GLN A 115 61.16 3.59 -2.79
N LEU A 116 61.05 2.26 -2.67
CA LEU A 116 59.89 1.52 -3.17
C LEU A 116 58.60 1.80 -2.40
N ALA A 117 58.68 2.11 -1.10
CA ALA A 117 57.52 2.59 -0.34
C ALA A 117 57.00 3.92 -0.91
N ARG A 118 57.88 4.87 -1.25
CA ARG A 118 57.49 6.14 -1.89
C ARG A 118 56.88 5.92 -3.28
N VAL A 119 57.44 5.02 -4.09
CA VAL A 119 56.85 4.65 -5.39
C VAL A 119 55.44 4.07 -5.23
N ALA A 120 55.24 3.16 -4.28
CA ALA A 120 53.92 2.57 -4.01
C ALA A 120 52.88 3.62 -3.58
N GLU A 121 53.28 4.55 -2.72
CA GLU A 121 52.46 5.68 -2.25
C GLU A 121 51.98 6.58 -3.41
N VAL A 122 52.92 7.05 -4.24
CA VAL A 122 52.64 7.87 -5.43
C VAL A 122 51.66 7.17 -6.37
N LEU A 123 51.91 5.88 -6.69
CA LEU A 123 51.06 5.09 -7.59
C LEU A 123 49.61 4.98 -7.08
N VAL A 124 49.43 4.85 -5.76
CA VAL A 124 48.11 4.71 -5.13
C VAL A 124 47.35 6.04 -5.14
N LEU A 125 48.04 7.15 -4.86
CA LEU A 125 47.46 8.49 -4.97
C LEU A 125 47.07 8.82 -6.42
N PHE A 126 47.88 8.42 -7.41
CA PHE A 126 47.53 8.51 -8.83
C PHE A 126 46.32 7.63 -9.20
N ALA A 127 46.27 6.38 -8.75
CA ALA A 127 45.11 5.50 -8.97
C ALA A 127 43.81 6.13 -8.43
N PHE A 128 43.89 6.83 -7.28
CA PHE A 128 42.80 7.63 -6.72
C PHE A 128 42.44 8.84 -7.58
N GLY A 129 43.42 9.66 -7.98
CA GLY A 129 43.23 10.84 -8.83
C GLY A 129 42.66 10.50 -10.22
N LEU A 130 43.01 9.33 -10.76
CA LEU A 130 42.50 8.80 -12.03
C LEU A 130 41.15 8.07 -11.89
N LYS A 131 40.66 7.85 -10.66
CA LYS A 131 39.42 7.10 -10.33
C LYS A 131 39.45 5.63 -10.79
N LEU A 132 40.61 4.99 -10.79
CA LEU A 132 40.75 3.57 -11.09
C LEU A 132 39.94 2.72 -10.09
N ARG A 133 39.39 1.60 -10.57
CA ARG A 133 38.59 0.66 -9.75
C ARG A 133 39.24 -0.72 -9.76
N GLY A 134 39.76 -1.15 -8.61
CA GLY A 134 40.21 -2.52 -8.41
C GLY A 134 39.01 -3.46 -8.26
N SER A 135 38.85 -4.42 -9.17
CA SER A 135 37.81 -5.45 -9.08
C SER A 135 38.11 -6.48 -7.97
N GLY A 136 37.17 -7.39 -7.68
CA GLY A 136 37.39 -8.47 -6.71
C GLY A 136 37.23 -8.08 -5.23
N GLN A 137 37.61 -9.01 -4.35
CA GLN A 137 37.40 -8.92 -2.90
C GLN A 137 38.61 -8.30 -2.18
N LYS A 138 38.34 -7.51 -1.12
CA LYS A 138 39.34 -6.81 -0.29
C LYS A 138 40.50 -7.72 0.17
N ARG A 139 40.23 -8.99 0.50
CA ARG A 139 41.24 -9.97 0.94
C ARG A 139 42.33 -10.26 -0.09
N TYR A 140 42.02 -10.25 -1.39
CA TYR A 140 43.00 -10.53 -2.44
C TYR A 140 43.96 -9.36 -2.66
N TRP A 141 43.48 -8.12 -2.50
CA TRP A 141 44.33 -6.92 -2.56
C TRP A 141 45.26 -6.83 -1.34
N LEU A 142 44.78 -7.19 -0.15
CA LEU A 142 45.62 -7.32 1.05
C LEU A 142 46.71 -8.39 0.86
N ALA A 143 46.33 -9.58 0.38
CA ALA A 143 47.26 -10.67 0.12
C ALA A 143 48.27 -10.33 -0.99
N ALA A 144 47.86 -9.64 -2.05
CA ALA A 144 48.74 -9.18 -3.11
C ALA A 144 49.78 -8.16 -2.61
N ALA A 145 49.36 -7.21 -1.76
CA ALA A 145 50.30 -6.27 -1.14
C ALA A 145 51.33 -6.98 -0.25
N ALA A 146 50.91 -7.95 0.56
CA ALA A 146 51.81 -8.76 1.37
C ALA A 146 52.77 -9.62 0.53
N ALA A 147 52.28 -10.26 -0.54
CA ALA A 147 53.09 -11.06 -1.45
C ALA A 147 54.13 -10.21 -2.19
N ILE A 148 53.77 -9.00 -2.64
CA ILE A 148 54.69 -8.07 -3.29
C ILE A 148 55.73 -7.52 -2.29
N ALA A 149 55.32 -7.19 -1.06
CA ALA A 149 56.27 -6.78 -0.02
C ALA A 149 57.28 -7.89 0.32
N LEU A 150 56.83 -9.15 0.43
CA LEU A 150 57.70 -10.31 0.61
C LEU A 150 58.62 -10.53 -0.58
N ALA A 151 58.13 -10.38 -1.81
CA ALA A 151 58.97 -10.46 -3.01
C ALA A 151 60.04 -9.36 -3.02
N ILE A 152 59.69 -8.11 -2.69
CA ILE A 152 60.65 -6.99 -2.59
C ILE A 152 61.67 -7.21 -1.46
N GLY A 153 61.24 -7.76 -0.31
CA GLY A 153 62.12 -8.14 0.80
C GLY A 153 63.12 -9.21 0.39
N ASN A 154 62.65 -10.29 -0.24
CA ASN A 154 63.52 -11.35 -0.77
C ASN A 154 64.45 -10.84 -1.89
N ILE A 155 63.97 -9.91 -2.73
CA ILE A 155 64.80 -9.25 -3.74
C ILE A 155 65.94 -8.48 -3.08
N GLY A 156 65.66 -7.69 -2.04
CA GLY A 156 66.68 -6.93 -1.31
C GLY A 156 67.74 -7.82 -0.65
N SER A 157 67.34 -8.96 -0.10
CA SER A 157 68.28 -9.85 0.62
C SER A 157 69.01 -10.89 -0.24
N THR A 158 68.60 -11.14 -1.49
CA THR A 158 69.17 -12.23 -2.32
C THR A 158 69.71 -11.83 -3.69
N HIS A 159 69.42 -10.63 -4.19
CA HIS A 159 69.88 -10.21 -5.53
C HIS A 159 71.23 -9.50 -5.53
N PRO A 160 71.93 -9.49 -6.69
CA PRO A 160 73.30 -9.00 -6.75
C PRO A 160 73.42 -7.52 -6.39
N VAL A 161 74.45 -7.27 -5.57
CA VAL A 161 74.90 -5.99 -5.00
C VAL A 161 74.74 -4.78 -5.94
N TRP A 162 75.00 -4.94 -7.24
CA TRP A 162 74.91 -3.86 -8.22
C TRP A 162 73.50 -3.25 -8.35
N LEU A 163 72.42 -4.03 -8.19
CA LEU A 163 71.05 -3.53 -8.35
C LEU A 163 70.65 -2.59 -7.21
N ILE A 164 71.03 -2.98 -5.99
CA ILE A 164 70.76 -2.23 -4.76
C ILE A 164 71.68 -1.00 -4.70
N GLN A 165 72.95 -1.14 -5.12
CA GLN A 165 73.87 -0.01 -5.27
C GLN A 165 73.47 0.96 -6.38
N TRP A 166 72.82 0.52 -7.46
CA TRP A 166 72.37 1.41 -8.54
C TRP A 166 71.32 2.43 -8.06
N LEU A 167 70.47 2.04 -7.11
CA LEU A 167 69.48 2.93 -6.47
C LEU A 167 70.01 3.64 -5.22
N ARG A 168 71.31 3.51 -4.92
CA ARG A 168 71.95 4.25 -3.84
C ARG A 168 71.96 5.74 -4.15
N ASN A 169 71.71 6.55 -3.13
CA ASN A 169 71.84 7.99 -3.21
C ASN A 169 73.30 8.38 -2.96
N ASP A 170 74.13 8.28 -3.99
CA ASP A 170 75.45 8.92 -3.96
C ASP A 170 75.26 10.43 -4.07
N ALA A 171 76.14 11.21 -3.42
CA ALA A 171 76.05 12.68 -3.33
C ALA A 171 76.12 13.41 -4.69
N ALA A 172 76.41 12.70 -5.79
CA ALA A 172 76.33 13.23 -7.14
C ALA A 172 74.85 13.45 -7.56
N PRO A 173 74.43 14.66 -7.98
CA PRO A 173 73.06 14.94 -8.39
C PRO A 173 72.56 14.11 -9.59
N THR A 174 73.49 13.55 -10.37
CA THR A 174 73.24 12.69 -11.53
C THR A 174 73.16 11.19 -11.19
N SER A 175 73.30 10.80 -9.92
CA SER A 175 73.18 9.39 -9.52
C SER A 175 71.74 8.87 -9.73
N PRO A 176 71.52 7.59 -10.07
CA PRO A 176 70.18 7.09 -10.38
C PRO A 176 69.24 7.15 -9.16
N GLY A 177 69.76 6.96 -7.94
CA GLY A 177 69.02 7.19 -6.69
C GLY A 177 68.53 8.64 -6.54
N MET A 178 69.39 9.63 -6.82
CA MET A 178 69.00 11.05 -6.80
C MET A 178 67.97 11.39 -7.87
N LEU A 179 68.16 10.89 -9.10
CA LEU A 179 67.19 11.07 -10.20
C LEU A 179 65.82 10.46 -9.84
N MET A 180 65.79 9.31 -9.16
CA MET A 180 64.54 8.72 -8.64
C MET A 180 63.88 9.64 -7.60
N GLN A 181 64.63 10.28 -6.69
CA GLN A 181 64.05 11.23 -5.73
C GLN A 181 63.46 12.47 -6.39
N TYR A 182 64.18 13.08 -7.33
CA TYR A 182 63.65 14.21 -8.10
C TYR A 182 62.37 13.82 -8.86
N LEU A 183 62.34 12.62 -9.45
CA LEU A 183 61.16 12.09 -10.12
C LEU A 183 59.99 11.89 -9.13
N LEU A 184 60.23 11.31 -7.95
CA LEU A 184 59.20 11.13 -6.92
C LEU A 184 58.60 12.47 -6.47
N VAL A 185 59.42 13.49 -6.20
CA VAL A 185 58.96 14.85 -5.83
C VAL A 185 58.12 15.47 -6.95
N LEU A 186 58.52 15.31 -8.22
CA LEU A 186 57.75 15.79 -9.37
C LEU A 186 56.41 15.04 -9.52
N LEU A 187 56.40 13.73 -9.27
CA LEU A 187 55.19 12.91 -9.30
C LEU A 187 54.23 13.24 -8.14
N ASP A 188 54.72 13.49 -6.93
CA ASP A 188 53.93 13.99 -5.80
C ASP A 188 53.28 15.33 -6.12
N ALA A 189 54.05 16.28 -6.68
CA ALA A 189 53.55 17.58 -7.10
C ALA A 189 52.49 17.46 -8.21
N ALA A 190 52.72 16.60 -9.21
CA ALA A 190 51.76 16.32 -10.28
C ALA A 190 50.48 15.64 -9.73
N CYS A 191 50.61 14.74 -8.75
CA CYS A 191 49.48 14.10 -8.10
C CYS A 191 48.67 15.10 -7.24
N ALA A 192 49.35 15.95 -6.47
CA ALA A 192 48.73 17.04 -5.72
C ALA A 192 47.96 18.00 -6.65
N ALA A 193 48.55 18.37 -7.79
CA ALA A 193 47.89 19.19 -8.82
C ALA A 193 46.67 18.49 -9.43
N LEU A 194 46.76 17.20 -9.77
CA LEU A 194 45.65 16.39 -10.27
C LEU A 194 44.49 16.31 -9.26
N LEU A 195 44.80 16.04 -7.99
CA LEU A 195 43.81 15.95 -6.90
C LEU A 195 43.20 17.32 -6.56
N TYR A 196 43.97 18.40 -6.67
CA TYR A 196 43.48 19.77 -6.52
C TYR A 196 42.56 20.17 -7.69
N TYR A 197 42.91 19.80 -8.93
CA TYR A 197 42.04 19.98 -10.09
C TYR A 197 40.72 19.19 -9.94
N ARG A 198 40.78 17.94 -9.45
CA ARG A 198 39.59 17.15 -9.08
C ARG A 198 38.74 17.86 -8.03
N TRP A 199 39.34 18.45 -7.00
CA TRP A 199 38.61 19.23 -6.01
C TRP A 199 37.88 20.43 -6.63
N ARG A 200 38.54 21.18 -7.51
CA ARG A 200 37.97 22.33 -8.22
C ARG A 200 36.83 21.95 -9.19
N ARG A 201 36.89 20.76 -9.80
CA ARG A 201 35.93 20.29 -10.80
C ARG A 201 34.76 19.49 -10.21
N ASP A 202 35.06 18.46 -9.42
CA ASP A 202 34.08 17.48 -8.93
C ASP A 202 33.50 17.87 -7.56
N GLY A 203 34.16 18.79 -6.84
CA GLY A 203 33.76 19.25 -5.51
C GLY A 203 33.98 18.22 -4.38
N GLY A 204 33.77 18.66 -3.14
CA GLY A 204 33.86 17.82 -1.95
C GLY A 204 35.24 17.81 -1.28
N SER A 205 35.25 17.93 0.05
CA SER A 205 36.47 18.16 0.85
C SER A 205 37.48 17.00 0.91
N HIS A 206 37.19 15.87 0.27
CA HIS A 206 38.06 14.69 0.26
C HIS A 206 39.20 14.83 -0.75
N TRP A 207 38.92 15.36 -1.94
CA TRP A 207 39.94 15.66 -2.94
C TRP A 207 40.98 16.66 -2.44
N LEU A 208 40.54 17.72 -1.74
CA LEU A 208 41.46 18.69 -1.15
C LEU A 208 42.37 18.06 -0.08
N GLN A 209 41.84 17.15 0.75
CA GLN A 209 42.64 16.45 1.77
C GLN A 209 43.67 15.51 1.15
N LEU A 210 43.33 14.80 0.08
CA LEU A 210 44.29 13.98 -0.68
C LEU A 210 45.32 14.85 -1.41
N ALA A 211 44.93 16.01 -1.95
CA ALA A 211 45.87 16.95 -2.56
C ALA A 211 46.86 17.53 -1.53
N SER A 212 46.37 17.90 -0.32
CA SER A 212 47.21 18.30 0.80
C SER A 212 48.16 17.19 1.25
N MET A 213 47.69 15.94 1.33
CA MET A 213 48.53 14.78 1.64
C MET A 213 49.66 14.62 0.62
N ALA A 214 49.35 14.56 -0.68
CA ALA A 214 50.34 14.43 -1.75
C ALA A 214 51.37 15.59 -1.74
N PHE A 215 50.91 16.82 -1.49
CA PHE A 215 51.79 17.98 -1.35
C PHE A 215 52.75 17.86 -0.16
N VAL A 216 52.24 17.46 1.01
CA VAL A 216 53.05 17.28 2.24
C VAL A 216 54.06 16.14 2.07
N LEU A 217 53.72 15.07 1.37
CA LEU A 217 54.64 13.99 1.00
C LEU A 217 55.74 14.47 0.05
N GLY A 218 55.39 15.24 -0.99
CA GLY A 218 56.37 15.88 -1.87
C GLY A 218 57.34 16.81 -1.13
N VAL A 219 56.88 17.53 -0.10
CA VAL A 219 57.76 18.32 0.79
C VAL A 219 58.66 17.43 1.66
N SER A 220 58.15 16.30 2.16
CA SER A 220 58.96 15.31 2.90
C SER A 220 60.06 14.70 2.03
N ASN A 221 59.73 14.34 0.79
CA ASN A 221 60.68 13.82 -0.20
C ASN A 221 61.70 14.88 -0.62
N MET A 222 61.28 16.14 -0.82
CA MET A 222 62.18 17.27 -1.12
C MET A 222 63.15 17.55 0.04
N ALA A 223 62.68 17.49 1.29
CA ALA A 223 63.49 17.70 2.48
C ALA A 223 64.65 16.69 2.59
N TYR A 224 64.43 15.46 2.12
CA TYR A 224 65.43 14.39 2.16
C TYR A 224 66.58 14.57 1.15
N ILE A 225 66.32 15.17 -0.01
CA ILE A 225 67.30 15.38 -1.10
C ILE A 225 68.56 16.12 -0.60
N GLY A 226 68.42 17.02 0.39
CA GLY A 226 69.54 17.80 0.95
C GLY A 226 70.29 17.17 2.13
N HIS A 227 69.75 16.13 2.77
CA HIS A 227 70.24 15.63 4.08
C HIS A 227 70.47 14.11 4.04
N MET A 228 71.39 13.70 3.16
CA MET A 228 71.71 12.31 2.89
C MET A 228 72.46 11.64 4.05
N GLY A 229 71.86 10.60 4.64
CA GLY A 229 72.57 9.60 5.45
C GLY A 229 72.93 10.01 6.89
N ARG A 230 72.32 11.07 7.45
CA ARG A 230 72.45 11.41 8.87
C ARG A 230 71.07 11.64 9.48
N LEU A 231 70.85 11.10 10.68
CA LEU A 231 69.72 11.51 11.53
C LEU A 231 70.13 12.71 12.37
N ASP A 232 70.14 13.84 11.68
CA ASP A 232 70.06 15.18 12.23
C ASP A 232 68.58 15.60 12.46
N GLY A 233 68.36 16.83 12.92
CA GLY A 233 67.01 17.35 13.07
C GLY A 233 66.21 17.42 11.76
N VAL A 234 66.86 17.51 10.59
CA VAL A 234 66.15 17.46 9.30
C VAL A 234 65.60 16.07 9.03
N GLY A 235 66.35 15.01 9.37
CA GLY A 235 65.84 13.64 9.41
C GLY A 235 64.57 13.52 10.26
N VAL A 236 64.56 14.07 11.48
CA VAL A 236 63.37 14.13 12.35
C VAL A 236 62.22 14.89 11.68
N ALA A 237 62.50 16.04 11.06
CA ALA A 237 61.51 16.84 10.35
C ALA A 237 60.86 16.08 9.18
N VAL A 238 61.64 15.34 8.39
CA VAL A 238 61.15 14.48 7.29
C VAL A 238 60.08 13.50 7.80
N HIS A 239 60.35 12.79 8.92
CA HIS A 239 59.38 11.87 9.50
C HIS A 239 58.15 12.57 10.07
N LEU A 240 58.30 13.72 10.75
CA LEU A 240 57.16 14.50 11.27
C LEU A 240 56.23 14.98 10.13
N ILE A 241 56.80 15.41 9.01
CA ILE A 241 56.04 15.78 7.80
C ILE A 241 55.32 14.54 7.22
N LYS A 242 55.98 13.37 7.15
CA LYS A 242 55.35 12.11 6.71
C LYS A 242 54.19 11.68 7.61
N ILE A 243 54.37 11.73 8.94
CA ILE A 243 53.33 11.44 9.93
C ILE A 243 52.13 12.37 9.74
N ALA A 244 52.36 13.67 9.51
CA ALA A 244 51.29 14.63 9.24
C ALA A 244 50.49 14.30 7.96
N ALA A 245 51.16 13.83 6.90
CA ALA A 245 50.49 13.37 5.67
C ALA A 245 49.63 12.12 5.90
N TYR A 246 50.16 11.08 6.56
CA TYR A 246 49.36 9.88 6.88
C TYR A 246 48.22 10.19 7.86
N PHE A 247 48.40 11.13 8.79
CA PHE A 247 47.33 11.57 9.68
C PHE A 247 46.17 12.25 8.92
N LEU A 248 46.45 13.01 7.85
CA LEU A 248 45.41 13.50 6.94
C LEU A 248 44.65 12.35 6.27
N ALA A 249 45.34 11.31 5.79
CA ALA A 249 44.73 10.14 5.17
C ALA A 249 43.82 9.37 6.14
N PHE A 250 44.32 9.10 7.35
CA PHE A 250 43.59 8.47 8.44
C PHE A 250 42.34 9.26 8.82
N ARG A 251 42.48 10.57 9.09
CA ARG A 251 41.40 11.45 9.49
C ARG A 251 40.32 11.56 8.41
N LEU A 252 40.70 11.66 7.14
CA LEU A 252 39.77 11.68 6.01
C LEU A 252 38.95 10.39 5.95
N THR A 253 39.62 9.25 6.06
CA THR A 253 39.03 7.92 5.98
C THR A 253 38.04 7.68 7.12
N LEU A 254 38.46 7.96 8.36
CA LEU A 254 37.61 7.91 9.55
C LEU A 254 36.36 8.78 9.39
N PHE A 255 36.53 10.02 8.95
CA PHE A 255 35.42 10.96 8.76
C PHE A 255 34.40 10.46 7.72
N ILE A 256 34.86 9.94 6.58
CA ILE A 256 33.97 9.40 5.53
C ILE A 256 33.17 8.20 6.06
N VAL A 257 33.81 7.26 6.75
CA VAL A 257 33.15 6.04 7.24
C VAL A 257 32.16 6.35 8.37
N VAL A 258 32.52 7.21 9.32
CA VAL A 258 31.63 7.63 10.41
C VAL A 258 30.41 8.39 9.88
N GLN A 259 30.60 9.39 9.01
CA GLN A 259 29.48 10.15 8.43
C GLN A 259 28.55 9.28 7.58
N ARG A 260 29.07 8.24 6.91
CA ARG A 260 28.25 7.29 6.16
C ARG A 260 27.39 6.43 7.10
N ARG A 261 27.99 5.90 8.18
CA ARG A 261 27.26 5.08 9.16
C ARG A 261 26.14 5.86 9.84
N GLN A 262 26.40 7.10 10.27
CA GLN A 262 25.38 7.99 10.85
C GLN A 262 24.19 8.18 9.90
N ARG A 263 24.44 8.49 8.62
CA ARG A 263 23.36 8.68 7.63
C ARG A 263 22.52 7.42 7.39
N ILE A 264 23.12 6.23 7.44
CA ILE A 264 22.37 4.97 7.31
C ILE A 264 21.47 4.74 8.53
N LEU A 265 21.97 5.01 9.74
CA LEU A 265 21.18 4.93 10.98
C LEU A 265 20.01 5.92 10.97
N GLU A 266 20.24 7.18 10.59
CA GLU A 266 19.19 8.20 10.47
C GLU A 266 18.08 7.80 9.48
N VAL A 267 18.44 7.25 8.32
CA VAL A 267 17.46 6.78 7.32
C VAL A 267 16.70 5.57 7.86
N SER A 268 17.38 4.59 8.46
CA SER A 268 16.75 3.41 9.05
C SER A 268 15.75 3.79 10.14
N GLN A 269 16.12 4.72 11.04
CA GLN A 269 15.26 5.20 12.11
C GLN A 269 14.00 5.88 11.53
N ARG A 270 14.17 6.79 10.56
CA ARG A 270 13.05 7.44 9.86
C ARG A 270 12.12 6.43 9.19
N THR A 271 12.66 5.37 8.58
CA THR A 271 11.85 4.30 7.96
C THR A 271 11.02 3.55 9.01
N ILE A 272 11.62 3.19 10.16
CA ILE A 272 10.91 2.56 11.29
C ILE A 272 9.81 3.49 11.82
N ASP A 273 10.11 4.76 12.06
CA ASP A 273 9.16 5.75 12.58
C ASP A 273 8.03 6.06 11.57
N GLN A 274 8.30 5.94 10.26
CA GLN A 274 7.29 6.05 9.22
C GLN A 274 6.39 4.80 9.17
N GLN A 275 6.96 3.59 9.27
CA GLN A 275 6.19 2.35 9.32
C GLN A 275 5.31 2.29 10.58
N LYS A 276 5.85 2.63 11.75
CA LYS A 276 5.08 2.74 13.01
C LYS A 276 3.90 3.70 12.88
N ARG A 277 4.12 4.92 12.34
CA ARG A 277 3.05 5.89 12.12
C ARG A 277 2.01 5.42 11.09
N LYS A 278 2.44 4.75 10.02
CA LYS A 278 1.51 4.17 9.03
C LYS A 278 0.64 3.08 9.65
N LEU A 279 1.22 2.19 10.46
CA LEU A 279 0.48 1.15 11.17
C LEU A 279 -0.51 1.76 12.19
N ALA A 280 -0.07 2.75 12.97
CA ALA A 280 -0.93 3.44 13.93
C ALA A 280 -2.13 4.15 13.27
N ALA A 281 -1.91 4.78 12.11
CA ALA A 281 -2.99 5.37 11.31
C ALA A 281 -3.99 4.31 10.82
N LEU A 282 -3.50 3.22 10.22
CA LEU A 282 -4.37 2.12 9.77
C LEU A 282 -5.20 1.52 10.93
N LEU A 283 -4.60 1.29 12.10
CA LEU A 283 -5.29 0.75 13.28
C LEU A 283 -6.31 1.74 13.90
N ASN A 284 -6.15 3.05 13.67
CA ASN A 284 -7.08 4.09 14.12
C ASN A 284 -8.29 4.28 13.19
N ASP A 285 -8.10 4.07 11.88
CA ASP A 285 -9.11 4.32 10.85
C ASP A 285 -9.94 3.07 10.53
N ILE A 286 -9.51 1.88 10.95
CA ILE A 286 -10.26 0.63 10.81
C ILE A 286 -11.60 0.69 11.58
N PRO A 287 -12.75 0.44 10.92
CA PRO A 287 -14.07 0.45 11.55
C PRO A 287 -14.39 -0.87 12.27
N LEU A 288 -13.41 -1.42 12.98
CA LEU A 288 -13.47 -2.67 13.74
C LEU A 288 -12.76 -2.44 15.07
N GLU A 289 -13.33 -2.90 16.18
CA GLU A 289 -12.59 -2.92 17.44
C GLU A 289 -11.60 -4.09 17.40
N LEU A 290 -10.35 -3.83 17.74
CA LEU A 290 -9.31 -4.84 17.75
C LEU A 290 -8.62 -4.80 19.11
N VAL A 291 -8.68 -5.93 19.81
CA VAL A 291 -8.07 -6.15 21.11
C VAL A 291 -7.13 -7.34 21.03
N GLN A 292 -5.93 -7.18 21.55
CA GLN A 292 -4.97 -8.27 21.75
C GLN A 292 -4.97 -8.64 23.23
N LEU A 293 -5.17 -9.92 23.53
CA LEU A 293 -5.20 -10.48 24.87
C LEU A 293 -3.99 -11.38 25.09
N ASP A 294 -3.50 -11.47 26.33
CA ASP A 294 -2.57 -12.53 26.74
C ASP A 294 -3.29 -13.88 26.97
N ALA A 295 -2.53 -14.93 27.29
CA ALA A 295 -3.07 -16.26 27.64
C ALA A 295 -3.98 -16.28 28.88
N ASN A 296 -3.98 -15.23 29.70
CA ASN A 296 -4.85 -15.06 30.88
C ASN A 296 -6.11 -14.22 30.56
N LEU A 297 -6.29 -13.78 29.32
CA LEU A 297 -7.35 -12.88 28.84
C LEU A 297 -7.24 -11.42 29.34
N ASN A 298 -6.04 -10.97 29.71
CA ASN A 298 -5.74 -9.56 30.01
C ASN A 298 -5.43 -8.77 28.74
N VAL A 299 -5.81 -7.50 28.69
CA VAL A 299 -5.56 -6.64 27.51
C VAL A 299 -4.08 -6.27 27.39
N ARG A 300 -3.43 -6.69 26.30
CA ARG A 300 -2.09 -6.21 25.91
C ARG A 300 -2.15 -4.99 25.00
N TYR A 301 -3.13 -4.95 24.11
CA TYR A 301 -3.34 -3.86 23.17
C TYR A 301 -4.84 -3.70 22.88
N ALA A 302 -5.27 -2.46 22.70
CA ALA A 302 -6.59 -2.13 22.18
C ALA A 302 -6.45 -0.98 21.19
N ASN A 303 -7.14 -1.07 20.04
CA ASN A 303 -7.12 0.00 19.06
C ASN A 303 -7.96 1.21 19.51
N PRO A 304 -7.74 2.42 18.93
CA PRO A 304 -8.45 3.64 19.34
C PRO A 304 -9.97 3.61 19.19
N ARG A 305 -10.54 2.65 18.46
CA ARG A 305 -11.99 2.44 18.36
C ARG A 305 -12.51 1.74 19.62
N HIS A 306 -11.82 0.72 20.10
CA HIS A 306 -12.19 0.00 21.33
C HIS A 306 -12.10 0.89 22.57
N THR A 307 -10.99 1.62 22.73
CA THR A 307 -10.82 2.57 23.86
C THR A 307 -11.89 3.66 23.88
N ARG A 308 -12.33 4.14 22.70
CA ARG A 308 -13.45 5.09 22.56
C ARG A 308 -14.81 4.48 22.97
N ARG A 309 -15.10 3.21 22.68
CA ARG A 309 -16.34 2.57 23.14
C ARG A 309 -16.35 2.34 24.64
N ILE A 310 -15.24 1.85 25.21
CA ILE A 310 -15.10 1.62 26.65
C ILE A 310 -15.04 2.94 27.45
N GLY A 311 -14.59 4.03 26.83
CA GLY A 311 -14.41 5.33 27.49
C GLY A 311 -13.15 5.42 28.36
N ALA A 312 -12.20 4.51 28.18
CA ALA A 312 -10.98 4.39 28.97
C ALA A 312 -9.72 4.43 28.07
N ALA A 313 -8.62 4.98 28.60
CA ALA A 313 -7.35 5.05 27.88
C ALA A 313 -6.67 3.67 27.81
N LEU A 314 -5.81 3.45 26.81
CA LEU A 314 -5.12 2.16 26.66
C LEU A 314 -4.30 1.82 27.91
N GLU A 315 -3.64 2.81 28.49
CA GLU A 315 -2.83 2.72 29.70
C GLU A 315 -3.63 2.30 30.95
N SER A 316 -4.95 2.55 30.97
CA SER A 316 -5.84 2.10 32.04
C SER A 316 -6.49 0.73 31.78
N LEU A 317 -6.47 0.25 30.54
CA LEU A 317 -6.98 -1.07 30.17
C LEU A 317 -5.85 -2.11 30.12
N GLN A 318 -4.61 -1.69 29.89
CA GLN A 318 -3.47 -2.58 29.77
C GLN A 318 -3.27 -3.41 31.04
N ASP A 319 -3.00 -4.71 30.84
CA ASP A 319 -2.83 -5.73 31.87
C ASP A 319 -4.05 -5.93 32.81
N THR A 320 -5.23 -5.40 32.44
CA THR A 320 -6.50 -5.67 33.13
C THR A 320 -7.29 -6.79 32.45
N PRO A 321 -8.11 -7.58 33.18
CA PRO A 321 -8.94 -8.62 32.58
C PRO A 321 -9.96 -8.03 31.60
N TRP A 322 -9.91 -8.46 30.33
CA TRP A 322 -10.82 -7.91 29.31
C TRP A 322 -12.30 -8.23 29.58
N LEU A 323 -12.57 -9.33 30.27
CA LEU A 323 -13.91 -9.75 30.71
C LEU A 323 -14.56 -8.76 31.69
N ASP A 324 -13.79 -7.95 32.42
CA ASP A 324 -14.36 -6.94 33.33
C ASP A 324 -15.11 -5.82 32.59
N GLN A 325 -14.81 -5.63 31.31
CA GLN A 325 -15.44 -4.64 30.43
C GLN A 325 -16.84 -5.08 29.93
N TRP A 326 -17.24 -6.33 30.23
CA TRP A 326 -18.53 -6.89 29.85
C TRP A 326 -19.47 -7.03 31.05
N PRO A 327 -20.81 -6.94 30.86
CA PRO A 327 -21.76 -7.12 31.96
C PRO A 327 -21.69 -8.53 32.54
N GLN A 328 -21.98 -8.65 33.84
CA GLN A 328 -21.72 -9.87 34.61
C GLN A 328 -22.38 -11.13 34.04
N ALA A 329 -23.56 -11.01 33.41
CA ALA A 329 -24.30 -12.13 32.83
C ALA A 329 -23.55 -12.82 31.66
N GLN A 330 -22.83 -12.05 30.83
CA GLN A 330 -22.12 -12.57 29.66
C GLN A 330 -20.73 -13.11 29.99
N ARG A 331 -20.11 -12.68 31.10
CA ARG A 331 -18.70 -12.98 31.43
C ARG A 331 -18.37 -14.47 31.43
N GLN A 332 -19.21 -15.30 32.04
CA GLN A 332 -18.92 -16.73 32.19
C GLN A 332 -18.96 -17.50 30.87
N SER A 333 -19.86 -17.15 29.94
CA SER A 333 -19.86 -17.75 28.59
C SER A 333 -18.66 -17.27 27.80
N LEU A 334 -18.43 -15.94 27.76
CA LEU A 334 -17.28 -15.35 27.08
C LEU A 334 -15.94 -15.94 27.56
N GLU A 335 -15.76 -16.13 28.86
CA GLU A 335 -14.55 -16.74 29.39
C GLU A 335 -14.36 -18.18 28.88
N ARG A 336 -15.41 -19.02 28.97
CA ARG A 336 -15.38 -20.41 28.48
C ARG A 336 -15.01 -20.45 27.00
N ASP A 337 -15.65 -19.60 26.21
CA ASP A 337 -15.57 -19.64 24.75
C ASP A 337 -14.24 -19.05 24.24
N LEU A 338 -13.69 -18.02 24.91
CA LEU A 338 -12.34 -17.51 24.66
C LEU A 338 -11.25 -18.48 25.13
N ARG A 339 -11.42 -19.17 26.27
CA ARG A 339 -10.48 -20.22 26.70
C ARG A 339 -10.47 -21.40 25.74
N ALA A 340 -11.60 -21.71 25.10
CA ALA A 340 -11.63 -22.66 23.98
C ALA A 340 -10.91 -22.10 22.74
N ALA A 341 -11.09 -20.83 22.39
CA ALA A 341 -10.40 -20.18 21.28
C ALA A 341 -8.86 -20.14 21.40
N LEU A 342 -8.33 -20.12 22.63
CA LEU A 342 -6.88 -20.27 22.89
C LEU A 342 -6.34 -21.67 22.51
N GLN A 343 -7.19 -22.70 22.56
CA GLN A 343 -6.81 -24.10 22.30
C GLN A 343 -7.22 -24.59 20.90
N ALA A 344 -8.13 -23.87 20.23
CA ALA A 344 -8.73 -24.24 18.95
C ALA A 344 -8.18 -23.40 17.79
N LYS A 345 -8.74 -23.59 16.58
CA LYS A 345 -8.69 -22.58 15.52
C LYS A 345 -9.71 -21.47 15.81
N THR A 346 -9.59 -20.35 15.10
CA THR A 346 -10.47 -19.15 15.18
C THR A 346 -11.92 -19.49 15.53
N THR A 347 -12.43 -18.85 16.58
CA THR A 347 -13.78 -19.01 17.10
C THR A 347 -14.59 -17.74 16.84
N GLU A 348 -15.83 -17.90 16.39
CA GLU A 348 -16.79 -16.83 16.13
C GLU A 348 -17.91 -16.90 17.18
N LEU A 349 -18.33 -15.75 17.72
CA LEU A 349 -19.24 -15.64 18.86
C LEU A 349 -20.18 -14.43 18.68
N ASP A 350 -21.49 -14.67 18.78
CA ASP A 350 -22.48 -13.59 18.81
C ASP A 350 -22.91 -13.32 20.26
N VAL A 351 -22.91 -12.05 20.66
CA VAL A 351 -23.17 -11.59 22.02
C VAL A 351 -24.22 -10.49 22.01
N GLN A 352 -25.36 -10.75 22.65
CA GLN A 352 -26.40 -9.75 22.91
C GLN A 352 -26.19 -9.12 24.29
N LEU A 353 -26.23 -7.79 24.34
CA LEU A 353 -26.25 -6.99 25.56
C LEU A 353 -27.62 -6.34 25.73
N ASP A 354 -28.39 -6.89 26.67
CA ASP A 354 -29.61 -6.28 27.17
C ASP A 354 -29.26 -5.30 28.30
N ALA A 355 -29.61 -4.03 28.12
CA ALA A 355 -29.39 -2.99 29.13
C ALA A 355 -30.76 -2.44 29.58
N GLU A 356 -30.95 -2.29 30.89
CA GLU A 356 -32.22 -1.82 31.46
C GLU A 356 -32.58 -0.43 30.90
N GLY A 357 -33.68 -0.36 30.14
CA GLY A 357 -34.18 0.88 29.53
C GLY A 357 -33.52 1.31 28.21
N ALA A 358 -32.62 0.51 27.64
CA ALA A 358 -31.99 0.77 26.34
C ALA A 358 -32.23 -0.38 25.34
N PRO A 359 -32.20 -0.13 24.01
CA PRO A 359 -32.35 -1.18 23.01
C PRO A 359 -31.17 -2.18 23.07
N ALA A 360 -31.47 -3.47 22.90
CA ALA A 360 -30.49 -4.54 22.93
C ALA A 360 -29.40 -4.36 21.87
N GLN A 361 -28.14 -4.33 22.30
CA GLN A 361 -26.98 -4.22 21.42
C GLN A 361 -26.49 -5.61 21.02
N HIS A 362 -26.09 -5.77 19.76
CA HIS A 362 -25.60 -7.03 19.22
C HIS A 362 -24.15 -6.86 18.77
N PHE A 363 -23.28 -7.75 19.23
CA PHE A 363 -21.86 -7.76 18.90
C PHE A 363 -21.45 -9.11 18.32
N HIS A 364 -20.81 -9.09 17.16
CA HIS A 364 -20.14 -10.25 16.58
C HIS A 364 -18.64 -10.20 16.88
N LEU A 365 -18.13 -11.24 17.51
CA LEU A 365 -16.75 -11.36 17.97
C LEU A 365 -16.03 -12.49 17.23
N VAL A 366 -14.85 -12.20 16.70
CA VAL A 366 -13.95 -13.19 16.07
C VAL A 366 -12.66 -13.25 16.89
N ALA A 367 -12.47 -14.35 17.62
CA ALA A 367 -11.30 -14.60 18.44
C ALA A 367 -10.33 -15.57 17.72
N SER A 368 -9.14 -15.10 17.38
CA SER A 368 -8.10 -15.89 16.71
C SER A 368 -6.83 -16.00 17.57
N PRO A 369 -6.27 -17.20 17.77
CA PRO A 369 -5.03 -17.37 18.51
C PRO A 369 -3.82 -16.80 17.74
N GLN A 370 -2.90 -16.17 18.46
CA GLN A 370 -1.59 -15.81 17.94
C GLN A 370 -0.57 -16.90 18.26
N LEU A 371 0.00 -17.49 17.21
CA LEU A 371 1.12 -18.42 17.29
C LEU A 371 2.44 -17.63 17.36
N GLY A 372 2.99 -17.50 18.56
CA GLY A 372 4.26 -16.81 18.84
C GLY A 372 5.23 -17.67 19.67
N SER A 373 6.29 -17.06 20.19
CA SER A 373 7.04 -17.64 21.32
C SER A 373 6.17 -17.66 22.59
N ALA A 374 6.47 -18.48 23.59
CA ALA A 374 5.64 -18.68 24.79
C ALA A 374 5.31 -17.40 25.62
N SER A 375 5.94 -16.26 25.34
CA SER A 375 5.60 -14.95 25.90
C SER A 375 4.58 -14.15 25.07
N ASP A 376 4.21 -14.62 23.89
CA ASP A 376 3.32 -13.98 22.90
C ASP A 376 2.11 -14.88 22.52
N GLU A 377 1.90 -15.99 23.23
CA GLU A 377 0.66 -16.74 23.15
C GLU A 377 -0.49 -15.92 23.75
N GLY A 378 -1.61 -15.89 23.03
CA GLY A 378 -2.74 -15.01 23.32
C GLY A 378 -3.77 -15.00 22.19
N LEU A 379 -4.74 -14.10 22.29
CA LEU A 379 -5.82 -13.94 21.29
C LEU A 379 -5.75 -12.56 20.63
N VAL A 380 -6.11 -12.49 19.36
CA VAL A 380 -6.66 -11.27 18.76
C VAL A 380 -8.17 -11.44 18.70
N VAL A 381 -8.89 -10.57 19.41
CA VAL A 381 -10.35 -10.46 19.38
C VAL A 381 -10.73 -9.26 18.54
N MET A 382 -11.46 -9.52 17.46
CA MET A 382 -12.08 -8.50 16.62
C MET A 382 -13.56 -8.40 16.99
N ILE A 383 -14.06 -7.20 17.26
CA ILE A 383 -15.45 -6.96 17.71
C ILE A 383 -16.13 -6.02 16.71
N THR A 384 -17.30 -6.46 16.21
CA THR A 384 -18.16 -5.70 15.31
C THR A 384 -19.50 -5.46 16.00
N ASP A 385 -19.95 -4.21 16.04
CA ASP A 385 -21.34 -3.89 16.40
C ASP A 385 -22.23 -4.23 15.19
N THR A 386 -23.11 -5.21 15.37
CA THR A 386 -24.06 -5.70 14.36
C THR A 386 -25.49 -5.27 14.66
N THR A 387 -25.72 -4.42 15.67
CA THR A 387 -27.06 -4.00 16.12
C THR A 387 -27.94 -3.45 15.00
N VAL A 388 -27.37 -2.60 14.12
CA VAL A 388 -28.08 -2.04 12.96
C VAL A 388 -28.39 -3.11 11.90
N GLN A 389 -27.48 -4.07 11.72
CA GLN A 389 -27.66 -5.16 10.75
C GLN A 389 -28.75 -6.13 11.20
N GLU A 390 -28.70 -6.61 12.45
CA GLU A 390 -29.68 -7.56 12.96
C GLU A 390 -31.06 -6.92 13.17
N SER A 391 -31.14 -5.65 13.59
CA SER A 391 -32.43 -4.94 13.63
C SER A 391 -33.04 -4.72 12.24
N ALA A 392 -32.24 -4.37 11.23
CA ALA A 392 -32.72 -4.27 9.85
C ALA A 392 -33.15 -5.65 9.29
N ARG A 393 -32.40 -6.71 9.61
CA ARG A 393 -32.75 -8.09 9.24
C ARG A 393 -34.06 -8.53 9.89
N MET A 394 -34.22 -8.36 11.20
CA MET A 394 -35.47 -8.69 11.90
C MET A 394 -36.66 -7.92 11.35
N LEU A 395 -36.49 -6.64 10.99
CA LEU A 395 -37.53 -5.84 10.34
C LEU A 395 -37.92 -6.42 8.96
N VAL A 396 -36.94 -6.79 8.13
CA VAL A 396 -37.20 -7.42 6.82
C VAL A 396 -37.89 -8.77 6.98
N GLU A 397 -37.43 -9.62 7.91
CA GLU A 397 -38.06 -10.92 8.20
C GLU A 397 -39.52 -10.75 8.70
N ALA A 398 -39.79 -9.73 9.53
CA ALA A 398 -41.14 -9.39 9.99
C ALA A 398 -42.04 -8.89 8.84
N SER A 399 -41.57 -7.96 7.99
CA SER A 399 -42.33 -7.48 6.83
C SER A 399 -42.59 -8.57 5.78
N LEU A 400 -41.62 -9.47 5.56
CA LEU A 400 -41.82 -10.64 4.68
C LEU A 400 -42.88 -11.59 5.24
N LYS A 401 -42.91 -11.80 6.55
CA LYS A 401 -43.95 -12.59 7.23
C LYS A 401 -45.33 -11.96 7.06
N GLU A 402 -45.47 -10.65 7.32
CA GLU A 402 -46.73 -9.91 7.15
C GLU A 402 -47.27 -10.01 5.71
N VAL A 403 -46.41 -9.79 4.70
CA VAL A 403 -46.78 -9.94 3.28
C VAL A 403 -47.19 -11.38 2.94
N SER A 404 -46.54 -12.38 3.54
CA SER A 404 -46.89 -13.79 3.37
C SER A 404 -48.27 -14.12 3.97
N GLU A 405 -48.56 -13.63 5.17
CA GLU A 405 -49.84 -13.82 5.86
C GLU A 405 -50.99 -13.12 5.12
N LEU A 406 -50.81 -11.87 4.68
CA LEU A 406 -51.78 -11.14 3.85
C LEU A 406 -52.06 -11.87 2.52
N ARG A 407 -51.02 -12.40 1.88
CA ARG A 407 -51.17 -13.19 0.65
C ARG A 407 -51.95 -14.48 0.90
N ALA A 408 -51.66 -15.20 1.99
CA ALA A 408 -52.37 -16.42 2.34
C ALA A 408 -53.87 -16.16 2.58
N ALA A 409 -54.22 -15.05 3.26
CA ALA A 409 -55.60 -14.63 3.46
C ALA A 409 -56.32 -14.31 2.13
N LEU A 410 -55.66 -13.60 1.21
CA LEU A 410 -56.20 -13.32 -0.12
C LEU A 410 -56.40 -14.59 -0.95
N ASP A 411 -55.42 -15.49 -0.97
CA ASP A 411 -55.49 -16.76 -1.69
C ASP A 411 -56.57 -17.69 -1.11
N ALA A 412 -56.88 -17.60 0.19
CA ALA A 412 -57.93 -18.35 0.88
C ALA A 412 -59.34 -17.76 0.73
N HIS A 413 -59.51 -16.48 0.40
CA HIS A 413 -60.83 -15.82 0.30
C HIS A 413 -61.26 -15.50 -1.14
N ALA A 414 -60.40 -14.85 -1.93
CA ALA A 414 -60.76 -14.30 -3.24
C ALA A 414 -60.21 -15.13 -4.41
N ILE A 415 -60.87 -15.03 -5.57
CA ILE A 415 -60.37 -15.56 -6.83
C ILE A 415 -59.38 -14.54 -7.40
N VAL A 416 -58.10 -14.89 -7.52
CA VAL A 416 -57.05 -13.96 -7.96
C VAL A 416 -56.37 -14.47 -9.23
N ALA A 417 -56.26 -13.57 -10.21
CA ALA A 417 -55.47 -13.78 -11.42
C ALA A 417 -54.68 -12.52 -11.77
N ALA A 418 -53.48 -12.68 -12.29
CA ALA A 418 -52.69 -11.59 -12.86
C ALA A 418 -52.34 -11.88 -14.33
N THR A 419 -52.32 -10.83 -15.16
CA THR A 419 -51.99 -10.92 -16.59
C THR A 419 -50.90 -9.93 -17.00
N ASP A 420 -50.18 -10.23 -18.09
CA ASP A 420 -49.36 -9.24 -18.79
C ASP A 420 -50.23 -8.10 -19.39
N ALA A 421 -49.58 -7.07 -19.94
CA ALA A 421 -50.21 -5.94 -20.62
C ALA A 421 -51.12 -6.32 -21.81
N ARG A 422 -51.02 -7.55 -22.34
CA ARG A 422 -51.86 -8.09 -23.44
C ARG A 422 -53.02 -8.94 -22.93
N GLY A 423 -53.19 -9.07 -21.61
CA GLY A 423 -54.24 -9.89 -21.00
C GLY A 423 -53.95 -11.38 -20.96
N VAL A 424 -52.70 -11.79 -21.18
CA VAL A 424 -52.24 -13.19 -21.03
C VAL A 424 -51.99 -13.48 -19.56
N ILE A 425 -52.64 -14.52 -19.03
CA ILE A 425 -52.58 -14.94 -17.63
C ILE A 425 -51.16 -15.45 -17.31
N ILE A 426 -50.52 -14.78 -16.35
CA ILE A 426 -49.16 -15.10 -15.85
C ILE A 426 -49.18 -15.69 -14.43
N LYS A 427 -50.27 -15.52 -13.67
CA LYS A 427 -50.43 -16.09 -12.33
C LYS A 427 -51.90 -16.31 -12.00
N VAL A 428 -52.21 -17.43 -11.34
CA VAL A 428 -53.55 -17.75 -10.80
C VAL A 428 -53.43 -18.42 -9.43
N ASN A 429 -54.35 -18.10 -8.51
CA ASN A 429 -54.44 -18.78 -7.22
C ASN A 429 -55.34 -20.03 -7.28
N ASP A 430 -55.33 -20.83 -6.21
CA ASP A 430 -56.03 -22.12 -6.20
C ASP A 430 -57.55 -21.95 -6.29
N LYS A 431 -58.12 -20.89 -5.72
CA LYS A 431 -59.55 -20.55 -5.89
C LYS A 431 -59.96 -20.35 -7.34
N PHE A 432 -59.11 -19.77 -8.19
CA PHE A 432 -59.41 -19.66 -9.62
C PHE A 432 -59.41 -21.03 -10.30
N CYS A 433 -58.43 -21.90 -10.01
CA CYS A 433 -58.43 -23.27 -10.52
C CYS A 433 -59.68 -24.04 -10.08
N GLN A 434 -60.06 -23.94 -8.80
CA GLN A 434 -61.24 -24.60 -8.22
C GLN A 434 -62.55 -24.17 -8.89
N ILE A 435 -62.84 -22.86 -8.97
CA ILE A 435 -64.12 -22.38 -9.53
C ILE A 435 -64.22 -22.58 -11.04
N SER A 436 -63.12 -22.41 -11.76
CA SER A 436 -63.10 -22.57 -13.23
C SER A 436 -62.97 -24.03 -13.67
N LYS A 437 -62.58 -24.93 -12.77
CA LYS A 437 -62.32 -26.36 -13.01
C LYS A 437 -61.24 -26.62 -14.07
N TYR A 438 -60.38 -25.62 -14.33
CA TYR A 438 -59.19 -25.75 -15.17
C TYR A 438 -57.95 -25.96 -14.30
N GLU A 439 -57.01 -26.76 -14.81
CA GLU A 439 -55.70 -26.88 -14.19
C GLU A 439 -54.89 -25.60 -14.36
N ARG A 440 -54.00 -25.32 -13.38
CA ARG A 440 -53.14 -24.13 -13.41
C ARG A 440 -52.31 -24.06 -14.71
N SER A 441 -51.83 -25.20 -15.20
CA SER A 441 -51.08 -25.32 -16.46
C SER A 441 -51.92 -25.04 -17.72
N GLU A 442 -53.25 -25.17 -17.66
CA GLU A 442 -54.16 -24.87 -18.77
C GLU A 442 -54.53 -23.37 -18.82
N LEU A 443 -54.53 -22.70 -17.66
CA LEU A 443 -54.83 -21.28 -17.52
C LEU A 443 -53.62 -20.39 -17.84
N LEU A 444 -52.42 -20.78 -17.41
CA LEU A 444 -51.20 -20.00 -17.65
C LEU A 444 -50.87 -19.91 -19.15
N GLY A 445 -50.45 -18.73 -19.60
CA GLY A 445 -50.17 -18.46 -21.02
C GLY A 445 -51.43 -18.33 -21.91
N ARG A 446 -52.64 -18.45 -21.35
CA ARG A 446 -53.91 -18.17 -22.06
C ARG A 446 -54.45 -16.80 -21.70
N THR A 447 -55.33 -16.26 -22.53
CA THR A 447 -56.12 -15.07 -22.16
C THR A 447 -57.40 -15.50 -21.44
N HIS A 448 -58.02 -14.59 -20.67
CA HIS A 448 -59.30 -14.82 -19.99
C HIS A 448 -60.48 -15.21 -20.92
N ARG A 449 -60.29 -15.24 -22.25
CA ARG A 449 -61.24 -15.79 -23.22
C ARG A 449 -61.54 -17.28 -23.00
N VAL A 450 -60.64 -18.03 -22.35
CA VAL A 450 -60.79 -19.47 -22.09
C VAL A 450 -62.01 -19.81 -21.20
N ILE A 451 -62.39 -18.90 -20.30
CA ILE A 451 -63.55 -19.04 -19.39
C ILE A 451 -64.79 -18.25 -19.86
N ASN A 452 -64.82 -17.74 -21.09
CA ASN A 452 -65.88 -16.84 -21.53
C ASN A 452 -67.23 -17.58 -21.71
N SER A 453 -68.28 -17.12 -21.04
CA SER A 453 -69.64 -17.67 -21.16
C SER A 453 -70.30 -17.42 -22.52
N GLY A 454 -69.94 -16.31 -23.18
CA GLY A 454 -70.62 -15.82 -24.39
C GLY A 454 -71.96 -15.10 -24.13
N LEU A 455 -72.35 -14.90 -22.86
CA LEU A 455 -73.63 -14.26 -22.49
C LEU A 455 -73.58 -12.72 -22.55
N HIS A 456 -72.40 -12.13 -22.49
CA HIS A 456 -72.23 -10.67 -22.50
C HIS A 456 -72.39 -10.07 -23.91
N PRO A 457 -72.98 -8.86 -24.04
CA PRO A 457 -73.06 -8.15 -25.32
C PRO A 457 -71.70 -7.93 -25.97
N LYS A 458 -71.65 -7.90 -27.32
CA LYS A 458 -70.39 -7.78 -28.10
C LYS A 458 -69.49 -6.60 -27.70
N GLY A 459 -70.06 -5.51 -27.17
CA GLY A 459 -69.31 -4.33 -26.70
C GLY A 459 -68.78 -4.38 -25.25
N PHE A 460 -69.24 -5.32 -24.42
CA PHE A 460 -68.98 -5.33 -22.97
C PHE A 460 -67.48 -5.40 -22.64
N PHE A 461 -66.78 -6.42 -23.16
CA PHE A 461 -65.34 -6.58 -22.93
C PHE A 461 -64.50 -5.49 -23.60
N ALA A 462 -65.00 -4.84 -24.67
CA ALA A 462 -64.31 -3.71 -25.28
C ALA A 462 -64.36 -2.46 -24.39
N ALA A 463 -65.50 -2.21 -23.72
CA ALA A 463 -65.61 -1.15 -22.72
C ALA A 463 -64.71 -1.42 -21.49
N MET A 464 -64.70 -2.67 -20.98
CA MET A 464 -63.78 -3.10 -19.92
C MET A 464 -62.31 -2.85 -20.30
N TRP A 465 -61.90 -3.29 -21.49
CA TRP A 465 -60.53 -3.09 -21.98
C TRP A 465 -60.15 -1.63 -22.08
N LYS A 466 -61.07 -0.76 -22.55
CA LYS A 466 -60.83 0.68 -22.64
C LYS A 466 -60.45 1.26 -21.26
N VAL A 467 -61.23 0.98 -20.23
CA VAL A 467 -61.01 1.47 -18.84
C VAL A 467 -59.67 1.00 -18.28
N ILE A 468 -59.39 -0.31 -18.32
CA ILE A 468 -58.12 -0.81 -17.73
C ILE A 468 -56.89 -0.36 -18.53
N SER A 469 -57.02 -0.22 -19.86
CA SER A 469 -55.92 0.26 -20.72
C SER A 469 -55.57 1.74 -20.50
N SER A 470 -56.50 2.56 -20.02
CA SER A 470 -56.23 3.95 -19.61
C SER A 470 -55.70 4.08 -18.17
N GLY A 471 -55.42 2.97 -17.50
CA GLY A 471 -54.93 2.95 -16.12
C GLY A 471 -56.01 3.14 -15.06
N GLU A 472 -57.29 3.05 -15.41
CA GLU A 472 -58.40 3.15 -14.45
C GLU A 472 -58.80 1.77 -13.90
N ILE A 473 -59.29 1.74 -12.66
CA ILE A 473 -59.80 0.51 -12.03
C ILE A 473 -61.18 0.19 -12.59
N TRP A 474 -61.35 -1.00 -13.17
CA TRP A 474 -62.64 -1.47 -13.66
C TRP A 474 -63.34 -2.37 -12.63
N ASN A 475 -64.66 -2.23 -12.51
CA ASN A 475 -65.52 -3.04 -11.64
C ASN A 475 -66.77 -3.52 -12.40
N GLY A 476 -67.15 -4.79 -12.26
CA GLY A 476 -68.40 -5.30 -12.82
C GLY A 476 -68.66 -6.79 -12.56
N GLU A 477 -69.90 -7.23 -12.81
CA GLU A 477 -70.30 -8.64 -12.74
C GLU A 477 -69.98 -9.35 -14.07
N ILE A 478 -69.31 -10.51 -14.00
CA ILE A 478 -68.98 -11.32 -15.17
C ILE A 478 -69.50 -12.75 -14.97
N CYS A 479 -70.44 -13.18 -15.82
CA CYS A 479 -70.72 -14.60 -16.00
C CYS A 479 -69.62 -15.27 -16.82
N ASN A 480 -69.03 -16.34 -16.29
CA ASN A 480 -68.01 -17.17 -16.90
C ASN A 480 -68.50 -18.62 -17.03
N ARG A 481 -67.75 -19.44 -17.78
CA ARG A 481 -68.01 -20.86 -18.01
C ARG A 481 -66.81 -21.67 -17.54
N ALA A 482 -67.07 -22.66 -16.67
CA ALA A 482 -66.09 -23.61 -16.20
C ALA A 482 -65.80 -24.70 -17.25
N LYS A 483 -64.73 -25.48 -17.05
CA LYS A 483 -64.26 -26.52 -17.98
C LYS A 483 -65.30 -27.59 -18.31
N ASP A 484 -66.19 -27.91 -17.36
CA ASP A 484 -67.29 -28.86 -17.52
C ASP A 484 -68.56 -28.23 -18.15
N GLY A 485 -68.51 -26.95 -18.51
CA GLY A 485 -69.60 -26.21 -19.12
C GLY A 485 -70.49 -25.45 -18.14
N SER A 486 -70.35 -25.65 -16.82
CA SER A 486 -71.19 -24.97 -15.81
C SER A 486 -70.94 -23.46 -15.83
N LEU A 487 -72.00 -22.67 -15.68
CA LEU A 487 -71.90 -21.22 -15.58
C LEU A 487 -71.69 -20.79 -14.13
N TYR A 488 -70.91 -19.73 -13.92
CA TYR A 488 -70.69 -19.12 -12.62
C TYR A 488 -70.54 -17.60 -12.76
N TRP A 489 -71.00 -16.85 -11.75
CA TRP A 489 -70.97 -15.39 -11.74
C TRP A 489 -69.95 -14.87 -10.76
N VAL A 490 -69.12 -13.92 -11.20
CA VAL A 490 -68.11 -13.30 -10.35
C VAL A 490 -68.22 -11.77 -10.38
N GLN A 491 -68.29 -11.16 -9.19
CA GLN A 491 -68.05 -9.73 -9.04
C GLN A 491 -66.55 -9.51 -9.16
N THR A 492 -66.12 -8.79 -10.21
CA THR A 492 -64.72 -8.66 -10.60
C THR A 492 -64.27 -7.21 -10.49
N THR A 493 -63.16 -7.00 -9.78
CA THR A 493 -62.37 -5.76 -9.79
C THR A 493 -61.08 -6.03 -10.55
N ILE A 494 -60.72 -5.17 -11.50
CA ILE A 494 -59.45 -5.24 -12.24
C ILE A 494 -58.66 -3.97 -11.97
N VAL A 495 -57.49 -4.14 -11.35
CA VAL A 495 -56.55 -3.06 -11.02
C VAL A 495 -55.39 -3.10 -12.01
N PRO A 496 -55.17 -2.04 -12.83
CA PRO A 496 -53.98 -1.90 -13.64
C PRO A 496 -52.78 -1.49 -12.78
N PHE A 497 -51.64 -2.13 -13.02
CA PHE A 497 -50.35 -1.75 -12.45
C PHE A 497 -49.55 -1.02 -13.52
N ILE A 498 -49.23 0.24 -13.23
CA ILE A 498 -48.64 1.19 -14.17
C ILE A 498 -47.11 1.14 -14.06
N GLY A 499 -46.42 1.05 -15.20
CA GLY A 499 -44.95 1.16 -15.26
C GLY A 499 -44.49 2.62 -15.38
N ASP A 500 -43.17 2.82 -15.39
CA ASP A 500 -42.53 4.16 -15.32
C ASP A 500 -42.97 5.14 -16.44
N GLU A 501 -43.44 4.63 -17.58
CA GLU A 501 -43.93 5.43 -18.73
C GLU A 501 -45.42 5.81 -18.65
N GLY A 502 -46.12 5.50 -17.55
CA GLY A 502 -47.57 5.74 -17.42
C GLY A 502 -48.45 4.71 -18.15
N ILE A 503 -47.85 3.63 -18.68
CA ILE A 503 -48.53 2.56 -19.42
C ILE A 503 -48.78 1.37 -18.48
N PRO A 504 -49.97 0.73 -18.50
CA PRO A 504 -50.21 -0.51 -17.75
C PRO A 504 -49.31 -1.66 -18.21
N VAL A 505 -48.47 -2.19 -17.31
CA VAL A 505 -47.57 -3.32 -17.58
C VAL A 505 -48.17 -4.66 -17.17
N GLN A 506 -49.08 -4.64 -16.19
CA GLN A 506 -49.71 -5.82 -15.61
C GLN A 506 -51.13 -5.46 -15.15
N TYR A 507 -52.04 -6.43 -15.18
CA TYR A 507 -53.37 -6.29 -14.56
C TYR A 507 -53.55 -7.35 -13.48
N ILE A 508 -54.06 -6.97 -12.31
CA ILE A 508 -54.48 -7.90 -11.27
C ILE A 508 -56.00 -7.84 -11.17
N SER A 509 -56.63 -9.00 -11.35
CA SER A 509 -58.07 -9.19 -11.14
C SER A 509 -58.32 -9.93 -9.84
N ILE A 510 -59.13 -9.33 -8.97
CA ILE A 510 -59.62 -9.90 -7.72
C ILE A 510 -61.13 -10.09 -7.89
N ARG A 511 -61.64 -11.27 -7.54
CA ARG A 511 -63.06 -11.60 -7.74
C ARG A 511 -63.68 -12.31 -6.55
N ALA A 512 -64.93 -11.97 -6.27
CA ALA A 512 -65.81 -12.73 -5.38
C ALA A 512 -66.77 -13.57 -6.22
N ASP A 513 -67.00 -14.82 -5.80
CA ASP A 513 -68.09 -15.64 -6.35
C ASP A 513 -69.42 -15.07 -5.84
N ILE A 514 -70.34 -14.80 -6.76
CA ILE A 514 -71.69 -14.30 -6.49
C ILE A 514 -72.75 -15.21 -7.10
N THR A 515 -72.40 -16.42 -7.56
CA THR A 515 -73.29 -17.35 -8.27
C THR A 515 -74.56 -17.63 -7.49
N GLN A 516 -74.44 -18.04 -6.22
CA GLN A 516 -75.58 -18.27 -5.33
C GLN A 516 -76.46 -17.03 -5.13
N ARG A 517 -75.86 -15.83 -5.12
CA ARG A 517 -76.61 -14.56 -5.04
C ARG A 517 -77.40 -14.32 -6.33
N LYS A 518 -76.81 -14.55 -7.51
CA LYS A 518 -77.50 -14.40 -8.80
C LYS A 518 -78.63 -15.41 -8.96
N GLU A 519 -78.41 -16.67 -8.56
CA GLU A 519 -79.45 -17.71 -8.53
C GLU A 519 -80.62 -17.32 -7.61
N ALA A 520 -80.34 -16.75 -6.43
CA ALA A 520 -81.37 -16.23 -5.54
C ALA A 520 -82.11 -14.99 -6.11
N GLU A 521 -81.40 -14.07 -6.77
CA GLU A 521 -81.99 -12.94 -7.50
C GLU A 521 -82.93 -13.42 -8.62
N GLU A 522 -82.49 -14.38 -9.44
CA GLU A 522 -83.28 -14.97 -10.53
C GLU A 522 -84.50 -15.74 -10.00
N ALA A 523 -84.34 -16.57 -8.96
CA ALA A 523 -85.44 -17.29 -8.33
C ALA A 523 -86.48 -16.33 -7.71
N ALA A 524 -86.04 -15.25 -7.06
CA ALA A 524 -86.93 -14.22 -6.52
C ALA A 524 -87.67 -13.46 -7.63
N GLN A 525 -87.01 -13.14 -8.75
CA GLN A 525 -87.67 -12.56 -9.93
C GLN A 525 -88.69 -13.52 -10.54
N GLN A 526 -88.37 -14.80 -10.63
CA GLN A 526 -89.28 -15.83 -11.15
C GLN A 526 -90.55 -15.91 -10.28
N MET A 527 -90.41 -15.95 -8.95
CA MET A 527 -91.55 -15.91 -8.01
C MET A 527 -92.33 -14.59 -8.06
N ALA A 528 -91.67 -13.46 -8.34
CA ALA A 528 -92.31 -12.15 -8.41
C ALA A 528 -93.08 -11.89 -9.71
N LEU A 529 -92.75 -12.61 -10.81
CA LEU A 529 -93.27 -12.36 -12.15
C LEU A 529 -94.05 -13.54 -12.78
N TYR A 530 -93.90 -14.75 -12.25
CA TYR A 530 -94.58 -15.96 -12.72
C TYR A 530 -95.37 -16.62 -11.60
N ASP A 531 -96.41 -17.37 -11.96
CA ASP A 531 -97.21 -18.17 -11.03
C ASP A 531 -96.49 -19.48 -10.68
N ALA A 532 -96.45 -19.81 -9.39
CA ALA A 532 -95.65 -20.92 -8.86
C ALA A 532 -96.16 -22.32 -9.25
N LEU A 533 -97.43 -22.46 -9.64
CA LEU A 533 -98.02 -23.76 -10.01
C LEU A 533 -98.03 -23.98 -11.52
N THR A 534 -98.11 -22.92 -12.31
CA THR A 534 -98.30 -22.99 -13.77
C THR A 534 -97.11 -22.53 -14.60
N SER A 535 -96.10 -21.88 -14.00
CA SER A 535 -95.00 -21.20 -14.71
C SER A 535 -95.46 -20.13 -15.73
N LEU A 536 -96.73 -19.71 -15.69
CA LEU A 536 -97.26 -18.68 -16.58
C LEU A 536 -96.99 -17.27 -16.00
N PRO A 537 -96.89 -16.22 -16.85
CA PRO A 537 -96.79 -14.84 -16.40
C PRO A 537 -97.91 -14.49 -15.40
N ASN A 538 -97.54 -14.04 -14.21
CA ASN A 538 -98.53 -13.64 -13.22
C ASN A 538 -99.16 -12.28 -13.60
N ARG A 539 -100.19 -11.88 -12.84
CA ARG A 539 -100.96 -10.65 -13.11
C ARG A 539 -100.09 -9.39 -13.25
N ARG A 540 -98.95 -9.32 -12.56
CA ARG A 540 -98.03 -8.16 -12.62
C ARG A 540 -97.29 -8.12 -13.96
N LEU A 541 -96.62 -9.20 -14.34
CA LEU A 541 -95.88 -9.27 -15.60
C LEU A 541 -96.81 -9.08 -16.82
N LEU A 542 -98.04 -9.60 -16.73
CA LEU A 542 -99.06 -9.38 -17.75
C LEU A 542 -99.41 -7.89 -17.94
N TYR A 543 -99.61 -7.13 -16.84
CA TYR A 543 -99.88 -5.69 -16.95
C TYR A 543 -98.68 -4.90 -17.47
N GLU A 544 -97.45 -5.22 -17.05
CA GLU A 544 -96.23 -4.57 -17.55
C GLU A 544 -96.07 -4.80 -19.07
N HIS A 545 -96.31 -6.03 -19.56
CA HIS A 545 -96.31 -6.33 -21.00
C HIS A 545 -97.42 -5.60 -21.77
N ILE A 546 -98.65 -5.54 -21.24
CA ILE A 546 -99.76 -4.82 -21.88
C ILE A 546 -99.47 -3.31 -21.95
N GLN A 547 -98.99 -2.69 -20.87
CA GLN A 547 -98.60 -1.27 -20.89
C GLN A 547 -97.44 -1.00 -21.86
N THR A 548 -96.42 -1.87 -21.89
CA THR A 548 -95.29 -1.72 -22.84
C THR A 548 -95.76 -1.84 -24.29
N ALA A 549 -96.69 -2.74 -24.59
CA ALA A 549 -97.27 -2.89 -25.93
C ALA A 549 -98.14 -1.68 -26.33
N MET A 550 -98.97 -1.16 -25.41
CA MET A 550 -99.77 0.04 -25.66
C MET A 550 -98.90 1.29 -25.84
N GLY A 551 -97.80 1.43 -25.08
CA GLY A 551 -96.84 2.52 -25.23
C GLY A 551 -96.17 2.53 -26.62
N LYS A 552 -95.74 1.36 -27.11
CA LYS A 552 -95.17 1.22 -28.47
C LYS A 552 -96.20 1.45 -29.59
N SER A 553 -97.49 1.21 -29.33
CA SER A 553 -98.58 1.48 -30.28
C SER A 553 -98.81 2.98 -30.49
N ALA A 554 -98.64 3.79 -29.43
CA ALA A 554 -98.82 5.25 -29.51
C ALA A 554 -97.85 5.91 -30.52
N ASP A 555 -96.58 5.51 -30.52
CA ASP A 555 -95.55 6.03 -31.43
C ASP A 555 -95.85 5.76 -32.91
N TRP A 556 -96.42 4.59 -33.24
CA TRP A 556 -96.75 4.24 -34.63
C TRP A 556 -97.86 5.14 -35.22
N THR A 557 -98.68 5.74 -34.36
CA THR A 557 -99.83 6.57 -34.78
C THR A 557 -99.43 7.97 -35.25
N ILE A 558 -98.26 8.47 -34.83
CA ILE A 558 -97.80 9.83 -35.15
C ILE A 558 -97.21 9.93 -36.57
N SER A 559 -96.71 8.82 -37.13
CA SER A 559 -96.02 8.80 -38.44
C SER A 559 -96.93 9.01 -39.67
N ARG A 560 -98.26 8.98 -39.54
CA ARG A 560 -99.19 8.89 -40.69
C ARG A 560 -100.02 10.13 -41.03
N LYS A 561 -99.74 11.31 -40.44
CA LYS A 561 -100.43 12.58 -40.75
C LYS A 561 -99.49 13.69 -41.25
N SER A 562 -98.88 13.49 -42.42
CA SER A 562 -98.24 14.58 -43.16
C SER A 562 -98.18 14.33 -44.68
N THR A 563 -99.24 14.67 -45.42
CA THR A 563 -99.11 15.26 -46.79
C THR A 563 -100.45 15.78 -47.34
N THR A 564 -100.39 16.99 -47.92
CA THR A 564 -101.42 17.84 -48.57
C THR A 564 -102.17 18.84 -47.65
N ARG A 565 -102.32 20.13 -48.02
CA ARG A 565 -102.10 20.78 -49.34
C ARG A 565 -101.65 22.26 -49.27
N TRP A 566 -100.48 22.55 -49.85
CA TRP A 566 -100.04 23.73 -50.65
C TRP A 566 -100.27 25.20 -50.20
N GLY A 567 -99.21 26.02 -50.33
CA GLY A 567 -99.27 27.49 -50.30
C GLY A 567 -97.91 28.19 -50.57
N THR A 568 -97.69 28.60 -51.81
CA THR A 568 -96.59 29.44 -52.39
C THR A 568 -96.15 30.65 -51.54
N THR A 569 -94.94 31.26 -51.64
CA THR A 569 -94.26 31.79 -52.87
C THR A 569 -92.84 32.36 -52.61
N ARG A 570 -91.89 32.27 -53.59
CA ARG A 570 -90.63 33.08 -53.84
C ARG A 570 -89.56 33.22 -52.72
N ALA A 571 -88.26 32.93 -52.91
CA ALA A 571 -87.23 33.44 -53.87
C ALA A 571 -86.86 34.93 -53.62
N MET A 572 -85.61 35.45 -53.61
CA MET A 572 -84.26 35.12 -54.17
C MET A 572 -83.15 35.68 -53.22
N SER A 573 -81.81 35.51 -53.34
CA SER A 573 -80.86 34.64 -54.09
C SER A 573 -79.40 34.80 -53.53
N CYS A 574 -78.38 34.25 -54.23
CA CYS A 574 -76.95 34.65 -54.39
C CYS A 574 -76.32 35.78 -53.52
N CYS A 575 -75.03 35.79 -53.12
CA CYS A 575 -73.77 35.14 -53.58
C CYS A 575 -72.67 35.36 -52.49
N ALA A 576 -71.41 34.87 -52.53
CA ALA A 576 -70.73 33.69 -53.09
C ALA A 576 -69.20 33.75 -52.76
N ARG A 577 -68.43 32.71 -53.12
CA ARG A 577 -66.93 32.58 -53.06
C ARG A 577 -66.27 32.44 -51.67
N SER A 578 -65.04 31.93 -51.51
CA SER A 578 -64.37 30.74 -52.09
C SER A 578 -62.94 30.55 -51.52
N ARG A 579 -62.61 29.32 -51.08
CA ARG A 579 -61.26 28.69 -51.05
C ARG A 579 -60.10 29.26 -50.20
N GLY A 580 -59.25 28.34 -49.74
CA GLY A 580 -57.86 28.56 -49.34
C GLY A 580 -57.60 28.32 -47.85
N ALA A 581 -56.68 27.43 -47.44
CA ALA A 581 -55.89 26.45 -48.18
C ALA A 581 -55.58 25.24 -47.27
#